data_AF-A0A699ZZ98-F1
#
_entry.id   AF-A0A699ZZ98-F1
#
_cell.length_a   1.000
_cell.length_b   1.000
_cell.length_c   1.000
_cell.angle_alpha   90.00
_cell.angle_beta   90.00
_cell.angle_gamma   90.00
#
_symmetry.space_group_name_H-M   'P 1'
#
loop_
_entity.id
_entity.type
_entity.pdbx_description
1 polymer ?
#
loop_
_entity_poly.entity_id
_entity_poly.type
_entity_poly.pdbx_seq_one_letter_code
_entity_poly.pdbx_strand_id
1 'polypeptide(L)'
;MHMLKQWPVEPGTPFARKYQPGAAPLPTDTEAAAMFAGATLTLRRAGYEHYEVSNYALPGHRCRHNQVYWAGAPYYAFGLGAASYLEGRRFSRPAAMKAYMQWVQEQQPGGPLPGAHSAPESLVRG
;
A
#
# COMPACT_ATOMS: atom_id res chain seq x y z
N MET A 1 -11.33 -6.29 8.41
CA MET A 1 -10.01 -6.58 7.79
C MET A 1 -8.95 -6.42 8.87
N HIS A 2 -8.05 -7.38 8.99
CA HIS A 2 -6.94 -7.35 9.95
C HIS A 2 -5.61 -7.48 9.21
N MET A 3 -4.58 -6.74 9.63
CA MET A 3 -3.24 -6.75 9.04
C MET A 3 -2.23 -7.24 10.10
N LEU A 4 -1.38 -8.19 9.72
CA LEU A 4 -0.26 -8.69 10.52
C LEU A 4 1.03 -8.41 9.77
N LYS A 5 1.92 -7.62 10.37
CA LYS A 5 3.23 -7.31 9.80
C LYS A 5 4.27 -7.19 10.90
N GLN A 6 5.44 -7.78 10.65
CA GLN A 6 6.66 -7.49 11.39
C GLN A 6 7.39 -6.32 10.71
N TRP A 7 7.90 -5.38 11.50
CA TRP A 7 8.60 -4.20 11.01
C TRP A 7 10.00 -4.12 11.62
N PRO A 8 11.07 -4.02 10.81
CA PRO A 8 12.41 -3.78 11.33
C PRO A 8 12.51 -2.37 11.94
N VAL A 9 13.53 -2.11 12.76
CA VAL A 9 13.76 -0.73 13.26
C VAL A 9 14.22 0.14 12.11
N GLU A 10 13.32 1.02 11.65
CA GLU A 10 13.65 1.94 10.56
C GLU A 10 14.34 3.21 11.08
N PRO A 11 15.52 3.57 10.55
CA PRO A 11 16.22 4.79 10.92
C PRO A 11 15.32 6.04 10.78
N GLY A 12 15.49 7.00 11.69
CA GLY A 12 14.76 8.27 11.65
C GLY A 12 13.30 8.20 12.14
N THR A 13 12.76 7.01 12.42
CA THR A 13 11.43 6.88 13.03
C THR A 13 11.43 7.27 14.52
N PRO A 14 10.30 7.73 15.07
CA PRO A 14 10.17 7.96 16.51
C PRO A 14 10.48 6.71 17.35
N PHE A 15 10.18 5.52 16.82
CA PHE A 15 10.50 4.25 17.46
C PHE A 15 12.01 4.04 17.55
N ALA A 16 12.74 4.21 16.44
CA ALA A 16 14.19 4.08 16.42
C ALA A 16 14.90 5.05 17.38
N ARG A 17 14.38 6.27 17.57
CA ARG A 17 14.93 7.23 18.54
C ARG A 17 14.76 6.81 20.00
N LYS A 18 13.71 6.02 20.30
CA LYS A 18 13.39 5.57 21.66
C LYS A 18 13.92 4.18 21.97
N TYR A 19 14.12 3.36 20.93
CA TYR A 19 14.55 1.98 21.07
C TYR A 19 15.99 1.92 21.59
N GLN A 20 16.19 1.14 22.66
CA GLN A 20 17.49 0.88 23.25
C GLN A 20 17.75 -0.64 23.14
N PRO A 21 18.76 -1.07 22.37
CA PRO A 21 19.12 -2.47 22.27
C PRO A 21 19.37 -3.09 23.66
N GLY A 22 18.82 -4.29 23.89
CA GLY A 22 19.06 -5.08 25.10
C GLY A 22 18.12 -4.81 26.29
N ALA A 23 17.57 -3.61 26.43
CA ALA A 23 16.62 -3.30 27.53
C ALA A 23 15.22 -3.91 27.30
N ALA A 24 14.77 -3.92 26.03
CA ALA A 24 13.57 -4.59 25.57
C ALA A 24 13.84 -5.11 24.15
N PRO A 25 14.51 -6.28 24.02
CA PRO A 25 14.93 -6.78 22.72
C PRO A 25 13.71 -7.04 21.83
N LEU A 26 13.87 -6.78 20.54
CA LEU A 26 12.89 -7.23 19.55
C LEU A 26 12.82 -8.75 19.55
N PRO A 27 11.67 -9.34 19.19
CA PRO A 27 11.57 -10.76 18.93
C PRO A 27 12.61 -11.18 17.89
N THR A 28 13.26 -12.31 18.14
CA THR A 28 14.04 -13.02 17.12
C THR A 28 13.15 -13.43 15.95
N ASP A 29 13.74 -13.77 14.81
CA ASP A 29 12.98 -14.26 13.65
C ASP A 29 12.12 -15.48 13.99
N THR A 30 12.63 -16.39 14.84
CA THR A 30 11.90 -17.57 15.32
C THR A 30 10.71 -17.18 16.19
N GLU A 31 10.88 -16.25 17.12
CA GLU A 31 9.80 -15.78 17.98
C GLU A 31 8.74 -15.04 17.17
N ALA A 32 9.16 -14.16 16.25
CA ALA A 32 8.25 -13.45 15.37
C ALA A 32 7.45 -14.40 14.48
N ALA A 33 8.08 -15.45 13.94
CA ALA A 33 7.41 -16.50 13.18
C ALA A 33 6.40 -17.26 14.04
N ALA A 34 6.73 -17.60 15.29
CA ALA A 34 5.80 -18.26 16.21
C ALA A 34 4.60 -17.35 16.56
N MET A 35 4.84 -16.06 16.80
CA MET A 35 3.79 -15.08 17.05
C MET A 35 2.87 -14.93 15.83
N PHE A 36 3.44 -14.85 14.62
CA PHE A 36 2.67 -14.78 13.38
C PHE A 36 1.82 -16.04 13.18
N ALA A 37 2.38 -17.23 13.41
CA ALA A 37 1.64 -18.49 13.33
C ALA A 37 0.49 -18.56 14.34
N GLY A 38 0.71 -18.13 15.59
CA GLY A 38 -0.32 -18.05 16.62
C GLY A 38 -1.47 -17.08 16.27
N ALA A 39 -1.12 -15.89 15.77
CA ALA A 39 -2.10 -14.92 15.31
C ALA A 39 -2.90 -15.43 14.09
N THR A 40 -2.21 -16.08 13.14
CA THR A 40 -2.82 -16.73 11.97
C THR A 40 -3.85 -17.77 12.39
N LEU A 41 -3.48 -18.66 13.32
CA LEU A 41 -4.37 -19.69 13.84
C LEU A 41 -5.60 -19.09 14.51
N THR A 42 -5.40 -18.05 15.31
CA THR A 42 -6.48 -17.35 16.03
C THR A 42 -7.47 -16.72 15.04
N LEU A 43 -6.98 -16.00 14.03
CA LEU A 43 -7.80 -15.38 13.01
C LEU A 43 -8.55 -16.41 12.16
N ARG A 44 -7.89 -17.49 11.75
CA ARG A 44 -8.53 -18.58 10.99
C ARG A 44 -9.62 -19.28 11.79
N ARG A 45 -9.41 -19.53 13.08
CA ARG A 45 -10.44 -20.07 13.99
C ARG A 45 -11.66 -19.15 14.11
N ALA A 46 -11.44 -17.83 13.99
CA ALA A 46 -12.50 -16.83 13.94
C ALA A 46 -13.13 -16.65 12.54
N GLY A 47 -12.79 -17.50 11.56
CA GLY A 47 -13.38 -17.48 10.21
C GLY A 47 -12.72 -16.52 9.22
N TYR A 48 -11.60 -15.89 9.57
CA TYR A 48 -10.88 -15.01 8.65
C TYR A 48 -9.99 -15.80 7.69
N GLU A 49 -10.02 -15.39 6.43
CA GLU A 49 -9.16 -15.90 5.37
C GLU A 49 -7.90 -15.05 5.25
N HIS A 50 -6.74 -15.70 5.18
CA HIS A 50 -5.46 -15.05 4.86
C HIS A 50 -5.37 -14.87 3.35
N TYR A 51 -5.76 -13.71 2.84
CA TYR A 51 -5.97 -13.52 1.40
C TYR A 51 -4.79 -12.85 0.68
N GLU A 52 -3.83 -12.30 1.42
CA GLU A 52 -2.55 -11.77 0.92
C GLU A 52 -1.52 -11.74 2.05
N VAL A 53 -0.24 -11.49 1.72
CA VAL A 53 0.94 -11.55 2.60
C VAL A 53 0.66 -11.14 4.05
N SER A 54 0.08 -9.96 4.28
CA SER A 54 -0.18 -9.44 5.63
C SER A 54 -1.66 -9.37 6.01
N ASN A 55 -2.62 -9.57 5.11
CA ASN A 55 -4.03 -9.26 5.43
C ASN A 55 -4.97 -10.45 5.49
N TYR A 56 -5.92 -10.28 6.40
CA TYR A 56 -6.98 -11.22 6.74
C TYR A 56 -8.35 -10.54 6.61
N ALA A 57 -9.31 -11.26 6.07
CA ALA A 57 -10.69 -10.80 5.97
C ALA A 57 -11.67 -11.95 6.09
N LEU A 58 -12.87 -11.67 6.59
CA LEU A 58 -14.01 -12.56 6.42
C LEU A 58 -14.35 -12.68 4.92
N PRO A 59 -14.98 -13.78 4.49
CA PRO A 59 -15.49 -13.91 3.13
C PRO A 59 -16.32 -12.67 2.73
N GLY A 60 -16.08 -12.15 1.52
CA GLY A 60 -16.74 -10.93 1.02
C GLY A 60 -16.19 -9.61 1.54
N HIS A 61 -15.28 -9.61 2.52
CA HIS A 61 -14.71 -8.40 3.13
C HIS A 61 -13.22 -8.15 2.77
N ARG A 62 -12.72 -8.80 1.71
CA ARG A 62 -11.36 -8.56 1.21
C ARG A 62 -11.24 -7.12 0.70
N CYS A 63 -10.14 -6.44 1.02
CA CYS A 63 -9.93 -5.06 0.55
C CYS A 63 -9.83 -5.02 -0.97
N ARG A 64 -10.71 -4.25 -1.61
CA ARG A 64 -10.71 -4.08 -3.07
C ARG A 64 -9.44 -3.39 -3.56
N HIS A 65 -8.94 -2.40 -2.81
CA HIS A 65 -7.73 -1.67 -3.17
C HIS A 65 -6.48 -2.56 -3.18
N ASN A 66 -6.30 -3.41 -2.16
CA ASN A 66 -5.19 -4.37 -2.13
C ASN A 66 -5.28 -5.37 -3.30
N GLN A 67 -6.50 -5.84 -3.61
CA GLN A 67 -6.70 -6.75 -4.75
C GLN A 67 -6.30 -6.11 -6.08
N VAL A 68 -6.66 -4.84 -6.30
CA VAL A 68 -6.26 -4.09 -7.49
C VAL A 68 -4.73 -3.96 -7.58
N TYR A 69 -4.05 -3.67 -6.46
CA TYR A 69 -2.59 -3.61 -6.43
C TYR A 69 -1.95 -4.94 -6.78
N TRP A 70 -2.39 -6.04 -6.17
CA TRP A 70 -1.84 -7.37 -6.40
C TRP A 70 -2.11 -7.89 -7.81
N ALA A 71 -3.28 -7.55 -8.38
CA ALA A 71 -3.62 -7.89 -9.76
C ALA A 71 -2.85 -7.03 -10.79
N GLY A 72 -2.14 -5.98 -10.36
CA GLY A 72 -1.56 -5.01 -11.28
C GLY A 72 -2.63 -4.34 -12.15
N ALA A 73 -3.85 -4.18 -11.62
CA ALA A 73 -4.94 -3.55 -12.35
C ALA A 73 -4.77 -2.00 -12.35
N PRO A 74 -5.20 -1.30 -13.41
CA PRO A 74 -5.18 0.16 -13.44
C PRO A 74 -6.03 0.79 -12.33
N TYR A 75 -5.53 1.87 -11.72
CA TYR A 75 -6.27 2.67 -10.74
C TYR A 75 -5.78 4.13 -10.72
N TYR A 76 -6.72 5.02 -10.38
CA TYR A 76 -6.43 6.40 -10.05
C TYR A 76 -6.30 6.58 -8.54
N ALA A 77 -5.33 7.38 -8.14
CA ALA A 77 -5.14 7.82 -6.77
C ALA A 77 -5.15 9.34 -6.70
N PHE A 78 -5.76 9.85 -5.64
CA PHE A 78 -6.00 11.27 -5.42
C PHE A 78 -5.37 11.70 -4.10
N GLY A 79 -4.94 12.96 -4.03
CA GLY A 79 -4.34 13.53 -2.83
C GLY A 79 -2.84 13.77 -2.93
N LEU A 80 -2.32 14.39 -1.87
CA LEU A 80 -0.91 14.70 -1.66
C LEU A 80 -0.07 13.41 -1.73
N GLY A 81 0.97 13.40 -2.58
CA GLY A 81 1.86 12.23 -2.72
C GLY A 81 1.22 10.98 -3.32
N ALA A 82 -0.05 11.04 -3.74
CA ALA A 82 -0.77 9.87 -4.25
C ALA A 82 -0.13 9.36 -5.55
N ALA A 83 0.03 8.05 -5.68
CA ALA A 83 0.54 7.40 -6.87
C ALA A 83 -0.58 6.61 -7.54
N SER A 84 -0.81 6.87 -8.82
CA SER A 84 -1.75 6.11 -9.65
C SER A 84 -0.98 5.16 -10.57
N TYR A 85 -1.70 4.20 -11.16
CA TYR A 85 -1.15 3.26 -12.11
C TYR A 85 -2.10 3.07 -13.29
N LEU A 86 -1.64 3.36 -14.50
CA LEU A 86 -2.41 3.12 -15.73
C LEU A 86 -1.48 2.56 -16.79
N GLU A 87 -1.96 1.58 -17.56
CA GLU A 87 -1.26 1.07 -18.76
C GLU A 87 0.23 0.76 -18.53
N GLY A 88 0.56 0.12 -17.39
CA GLY A 88 1.95 -0.23 -17.06
C GLY A 88 2.78 0.92 -16.47
N ARG A 89 2.24 2.13 -16.36
CA ARG A 89 2.96 3.34 -15.93
C ARG A 89 2.45 3.84 -14.58
N ARG A 90 3.39 4.21 -13.70
CA ARG A 90 3.08 4.87 -12.41
C ARG A 90 3.30 6.37 -12.52
N PHE A 91 2.37 7.13 -11.93
CA PHE A 91 2.47 8.58 -11.86
C PHE A 91 2.06 9.07 -10.48
N SER A 92 2.92 9.90 -9.89
CA SER A 92 2.74 10.40 -8.52
C SER A 92 2.40 11.87 -8.49
N ARG A 93 1.63 12.30 -7.49
CA ARG A 93 1.42 13.70 -7.16
C ARG A 93 2.56 14.21 -6.29
N PRO A 94 2.84 15.53 -6.29
CA PRO A 94 3.81 16.09 -5.37
C PRO A 94 3.49 15.71 -3.92
N ALA A 95 4.51 15.32 -3.16
CA ALA A 95 4.36 14.95 -1.75
C ALA A 95 4.49 16.15 -0.80
N ALA A 96 5.09 17.26 -1.26
CA ALA A 96 5.18 18.50 -0.51
C ALA A 96 3.91 19.33 -0.68
N MET A 97 3.32 19.77 0.44
CA MET A 97 2.04 20.48 0.45
C MET A 97 2.00 21.68 -0.50
N LYS A 98 3.04 22.54 -0.47
CA LYS A 98 3.13 23.72 -1.35
C LYS A 98 3.12 23.34 -2.84
N ALA A 99 3.93 22.35 -3.21
CA ALA A 99 4.02 21.88 -4.59
C ALA A 99 2.71 21.21 -5.04
N TYR A 100 2.03 20.50 -4.14
CA TYR A 100 0.75 19.88 -4.43
C TYR A 100 -0.36 20.91 -4.61
N MET A 101 -0.44 21.93 -3.76
CA MET A 101 -1.40 23.03 -3.92
C MET A 101 -1.21 23.74 -5.26
N GLN A 102 0.04 24.05 -5.63
CA GLN A 102 0.36 24.64 -6.93
C GLN A 102 -0.08 23.69 -8.07
N TRP A 103 0.28 22.42 -7.99
CA TRP A 103 -0.09 21.42 -8.99
C TRP A 103 -1.61 21.29 -9.16
N VAL A 104 -2.39 21.39 -8.07
CA VAL A 104 -3.87 21.39 -8.11
C VAL A 104 -4.40 22.64 -8.81
N GLN A 105 -3.84 23.82 -8.52
CA GLN A 105 -4.24 25.09 -9.13
C GLN A 105 -3.98 25.13 -10.64
N GLU A 106 -2.95 24.42 -11.10
CA GLU A 106 -2.60 24.29 -12.52
C GLU A 106 -3.54 23.33 -13.30
N GLN A 107 -4.38 22.53 -12.62
CA GLN A 107 -5.32 21.63 -13.29
C GLN A 107 -6.54 22.39 -13.84
N GLN A 108 -6.89 22.12 -15.10
CA GLN A 108 -8.11 22.68 -15.71
C GLN A 108 -9.34 21.84 -15.34
N PRO A 109 -10.46 22.45 -14.92
CA PRO A 109 -11.73 21.74 -14.76
C PRO A 109 -12.14 21.07 -16.08
N GLY A 110 -12.40 19.76 -16.06
CA GLY A 110 -12.73 18.99 -17.26
C GLY A 110 -11.53 18.66 -18.17
N GLY A 111 -10.31 19.04 -17.78
CA GLY A 111 -9.09 18.63 -18.46
C GLY A 111 -8.79 17.13 -18.30
N PRO A 112 -7.92 16.56 -19.15
CA PRO A 112 -7.53 15.16 -19.04
C PRO A 112 -6.88 14.91 -17.67
N LEU A 113 -7.24 13.80 -17.03
CA LEU A 113 -6.61 13.43 -15.77
C LEU A 113 -5.11 13.27 -15.98
N PRO A 114 -4.24 13.87 -15.16
CA PRO A 114 -2.80 13.76 -15.31
C PRO A 114 -2.35 12.31 -15.19
N GLY A 115 -1.83 11.75 -16.30
CA GLY A 115 -1.55 10.33 -16.50
C GLY A 115 -2.42 9.66 -17.58
N ALA A 116 -3.52 10.28 -17.99
CA ALA A 116 -4.44 9.84 -19.04
C ALA A 116 -3.99 10.30 -20.45
N HIS A 117 -2.68 10.39 -20.69
CA HIS A 117 -2.20 10.45 -22.07
C HIS A 117 -2.38 9.06 -22.66
N SER A 118 -3.40 8.96 -23.50
CA SER A 118 -3.63 7.92 -24.50
C SER A 118 -2.33 7.19 -24.86
N ALA A 119 -2.31 5.86 -24.71
CA ALA A 119 -1.39 5.02 -25.43
C ALA A 119 -1.23 5.54 -26.88
N PRO A 120 -0.02 5.58 -27.45
CA PRO A 120 0.12 5.82 -28.86
C PRO A 120 -0.73 4.79 -29.61
N GLU A 121 -1.49 5.26 -30.60
CA GLU A 121 -2.52 4.54 -31.37
C GLU A 121 -1.98 3.33 -32.18
N SER A 122 -0.71 2.95 -31.99
CA SER A 122 0.00 1.92 -32.74
C SER A 122 -0.08 0.50 -32.15
N LEU A 123 -0.83 0.28 -31.06
CA LEU A 123 -0.90 -1.03 -30.38
C LEU A 123 -2.28 -1.72 -30.42
N VAL A 124 -3.22 -1.28 -31.28
CA VAL A 124 -4.55 -1.90 -31.44
C VAL A 124 -4.74 -2.63 -32.79
N ARG A 125 -3.65 -3.07 -33.44
CA ARG A 125 -3.75 -4.06 -34.53
C ARG A 125 -2.73 -5.17 -34.34
N GLY A 126 -3.26 -6.36 -34.05
CA GLY A 126 -2.56 -7.64 -33.94
C GLY A 126 -3.55 -8.70 -33.51
#